data_AF-A0A4Q5WJB3-F1
#
_entry.id   AF-A0A4Q5WJB3-F1
#
_cell.length_a   1.000
_cell.length_b   1.000
_cell.length_c   1.000
_cell.angle_alpha   90.00
_cell.angle_beta   90.00
_cell.angle_gamma   90.00
#
_symmetry.space_group_name_H-M   'P 1'
#
loop_
_entity.id
_entity.type
_entity.pdbx_description
1 polymer ?
#
loop_
_entity_poly.entity_id
_entity_poly.type
_entity_poly.pdbx_seq_one_letter_code
_entity_poly.pdbx_strand_id
1 'polypeptide(L)' 'MAVLAAAVALGAVACTPTVRIEASDKPITINLNVKIDQEVRYRLDKDLEDAIAKNPDLF' A
#
# COMPACT_ATOMS: atom_id res chain seq x y z
N MET A 1 15.81 36.72 -45.24
CA MET A 1 14.61 35.99 -44.77
C MET A 1 14.84 34.50 -44.51
N ALA A 2 15.73 33.80 -45.24
CA ALA A 2 15.98 32.36 -45.03
C ALA A 2 16.54 31.99 -43.64
N VAL A 3 17.37 32.85 -43.04
CA VAL A 3 17.99 32.59 -41.73
C VAL A 3 16.98 32.57 -40.58
N LEU A 4 15.93 33.40 -40.66
CA LEU A 4 14.88 33.47 -39.63
C LEU A 4 13.97 32.24 -39.66
N ALA A 5 13.67 31.72 -40.86
CA ALA A 5 12.87 30.50 -41.02
C ALA A 5 13.60 29.25 -40.50
N ALA A 6 14.92 29.16 -40.70
CA ALA A 6 15.72 28.06 -40.18
C ALA A 6 15.80 28.06 -38.63
N ALA A 7 15.88 29.25 -38.01
CA ALA A 7 15.90 29.37 -36.55
C ALA A 7 14.58 28.91 -35.90
N VAL A 8 13.44 29.21 -36.54
CA VAL A 8 12.12 28.78 -36.06
C VAL A 8 11.94 27.25 -36.18
N ALA A 9 12.44 26.65 -37.25
CA ALA A 9 12.38 25.21 -37.46
C ALA A 9 13.20 24.43 -36.40
N LEU A 10 14.37 24.95 -36.02
CA LEU A 10 15.22 24.36 -34.97
C LEU A 10 14.61 24.49 -33.56
N GLY A 11 13.90 25.60 -33.29
CA GLY A 11 13.21 25.81 -32.02
C GLY A 11 12.05 24.85 -31.78
N ALA A 12 11.35 24.42 -32.83
CA ALA A 12 10.19 23.51 -32.71
C ALA A 12 10.58 22.11 -32.22
N VAL A 13 11.80 21.64 -32.50
CA VAL A 13 12.29 20.31 -32.07
C VAL A 13 12.57 20.27 -30.56
N ALA A 14 12.86 21.41 -29.93
CA ALA A 14 13.12 21.51 -28.50
C ALA A 14 11.87 21.43 -27.62
N CYS A 15 10.66 21.58 -28.19
CA CYS A 15 9.41 21.67 -27.43
C CYS A 15 8.70 20.33 -27.16
N THR A 16 9.31 19.18 -27.52
CA THR A 16 8.70 17.85 -27.34
C THR A 16 9.57 16.90 -26.51
N PRO A 17 9.82 17.20 -25.21
CA PRO A 17 10.50 16.25 -24.34
C PRO A 17 9.61 15.02 -24.15
N THR A 18 10.02 13.90 -24.74
CA THR A 18 9.32 12.61 -24.57
C THR A 18 9.72 12.01 -23.22
N VAL A 19 8.83 12.09 -22.24
CA VAL A 19 9.04 11.46 -20.92
C VAL A 19 8.71 9.97 -21.04
N ARG A 20 9.74 9.13 -20.98
CA ARG A 20 9.57 7.68 -20.91
C ARG A 20 9.50 7.28 -19.44
N ILE A 21 8.35 6.76 -19.02
CA ILE A 21 8.19 6.12 -17.73
C ILE A 21 8.67 4.69 -17.90
N GLU A 22 9.92 4.41 -17.52
CA GLU A 22 10.39 3.04 -17.44
C GLU A 22 9.93 2.47 -16.10
N ALA A 23 9.10 1.44 -16.14
CA ALA A 23 8.82 0.65 -14.96
C ALA A 23 10.12 -0.05 -14.57
N SER A 24 10.61 0.15 -13.34
CA SER A 24 11.82 -0.52 -12.85
C SER A 24 11.68 -2.03 -12.99
N ASP A 25 12.55 -2.65 -13.79
CA ASP A 25 12.58 -4.11 -14.03
C ASP A 25 12.84 -4.95 -12.76
N LYS A 26 13.32 -4.30 -11.70
CA LYS A 26 13.65 -4.96 -10.43
C LYS A 26 12.38 -5.13 -9.58
N PRO A 27 12.09 -6.36 -9.11
CA PRO A 27 10.93 -6.61 -8.26
C PRO A 27 11.05 -5.88 -6.91
N ILE A 28 9.98 -5.21 -6.51
CA ILE A 28 9.89 -4.55 -5.20
C ILE A 28 9.75 -5.63 -4.14
N THR A 29 10.77 -5.79 -3.29
CA THR A 29 10.73 -6.76 -2.19
C THR A 29 10.10 -6.09 -0.96
N ILE A 30 8.83 -6.39 -0.69
CA ILE A 30 8.13 -5.88 0.49
C ILE A 30 8.25 -6.94 1.60
N ASN A 31 9.22 -6.75 2.51
CA ASN A 31 9.38 -7.61 3.69
C ASN A 31 8.48 -7.11 4.82
N LEU A 32 7.33 -7.74 5.01
CA LEU A 32 6.39 -7.41 6.09
C LEU A 32 6.55 -8.42 7.23
N ASN A 33 7.03 -7.96 8.39
CA ASN A 33 7.06 -8.77 9.61
C ASN A 33 5.75 -8.57 10.39
N VAL A 34 4.70 -9.31 10.02
CA VAL A 34 3.39 -9.25 10.71
C VAL A 34 3.40 -10.23 11.89
N LYS A 35 3.34 -9.70 13.11
CA LYS A 35 3.08 -10.51 14.31
C LYS A 35 1.55 -10.61 14.49
N ILE A 36 0.99 -11.77 14.14
CA ILE A 36 -0.46 -12.03 14.29
C ILE A 36 -0.69 -12.56 15.71
N ASP A 37 -0.85 -11.64 16.66
CA ASP A 37 -1.29 -11.98 18.02
C ASP A 37 -2.84 -12.13 18.01
N GLN A 38 -3.35 -13.25 17.50
CA GLN A 38 -4.75 -13.64 17.68
C GLN A 38 -4.91 -14.32 19.05
N GLU A 39 -5.08 -13.50 20.09
CA GLU A 39 -5.47 -14.00 21.40
C GLU A 39 -6.91 -14.51 21.34
N VAL A 40 -7.05 -15.80 21.57
CA VAL A 40 -8.26 -16.61 21.39
C VAL A 40 -9.39 -16.08 22.28
N ARG A 41 -10.24 -15.20 21.73
CA ARG A 41 -11.52 -14.77 22.32
C ARG A 41 -12.48 -15.92 22.69
N TYR A 42 -12.12 -17.17 22.38
CA TYR A 42 -12.92 -18.37 22.66
C TYR A 42 -12.74 -18.95 24.09
N ARG A 43 -11.72 -18.53 24.85
CA ARG A 43 -11.50 -19.04 26.23
C ARG A 43 -12.33 -18.29 27.28
N LEU A 44 -12.53 -17.00 27.08
CA LEU A 44 -13.32 -16.18 28.03
C LEU A 44 -14.79 -16.60 28.07
N ASP A 45 -15.38 -16.97 26.92
CA ASP A 45 -16.79 -17.37 26.88
C ASP A 45 -17.05 -18.67 27.68
N LYS A 46 -16.17 -19.66 27.56
CA LYS A 46 -16.29 -20.93 28.32
C LYS A 46 -16.08 -20.74 29.81
N ASP A 47 -15.06 -19.99 30.19
CA ASP A 47 -14.76 -19.73 31.60
C ASP A 47 -15.85 -18.85 32.25
N LEU A 48 -16.47 -17.95 31.46
CA LEU A 48 -17.60 -17.12 31.89
C LEU A 48 -18.89 -17.93 32.03
N GLU A 49 -19.21 -18.80 31.08
CA GLU A 49 -20.35 -19.74 31.18
C GLU A 49 -20.23 -20.61 32.44
N ASP A 50 -19.05 -21.17 32.70
CA ASP A 50 -18.77 -21.96 33.90
C ASP A 50 -18.89 -21.15 35.20
N ALA A 51 -18.51 -19.87 35.18
CA ALA A 51 -18.60 -18.98 36.34
C ALA A 51 -20.06 -18.58 36.66
N ILE A 52 -20.85 -18.28 35.62
CA ILE A 52 -22.28 -17.98 35.72
C ILE A 52 -23.05 -19.20 36.24
N ALA A 53 -22.76 -20.40 35.72
CA ALA A 53 -23.40 -21.64 36.16
C ALA A 53 -23.13 -21.97 37.64
N LYS A 54 -21.95 -21.62 38.16
CA LYS A 54 -21.56 -21.88 39.56
C LYS A 54 -22.18 -20.92 40.56
N ASN A 55 -22.56 -19.70 40.15
CA ASN A 55 -23.11 -18.68 41.03
C ASN A 55 -24.31 -17.96 40.37
N PRO A 56 -25.46 -18.63 40.22
CA PRO A 56 -26.65 -18.05 39.60
C PRO A 56 -27.29 -16.92 40.43
N ASP A 57 -26.91 -16.77 41.70
CA ASP A 57 -27.42 -15.72 42.58
C ASP A 57 -26.62 -14.41 42.48
N LEU A 58 -25.50 -14.43 41.75
CA LEU A 58 -24.56 -13.30 41.59
C LEU A 58 -24.77 -12.53 40.28
N PHE A 59 -25.55 -13.08 39.34
CA PHE A 59 -25.81 -12.54 38.01
C PHE A 59 -27.26 -12.72 37.58
#